data_AF-A0A6P8TUT7-F1
#
_entry.id   AF-A0A6P8TUT7-F1
#
_cell.length_a   1.000
_cell.length_b   1.000
_cell.length_c   1.000
_cell.angle_alpha   90.00
_cell.angle_beta   90.00
_cell.angle_gamma   90.00
#
_symmetry.space_group_name_H-M   'P 1'
#
loop_
_entity.id
_entity.type
_entity.pdbx_description
1 polymer ?
#
loop_
_entity_poly.entity_id
_entity_poly.type
_entity_poly.pdbx_seq_one_letter_code
_entity_poly.pdbx_strand_id
1 'polypeptide(L)'
;MKIAAFNVQRLGRAKVNKEDVRDIIIEIVSQYSVVVLLEVTDVSGEAMKLLLKHLNVYRDNIINPYDMLCSESLGPNRYKEKFVYFYRSETQVQPNQDNPMCSLKTF
;
A
#
# COMPACT_ATOMS: atom_id res chain seq x y z
N MET A 1 -17.46 -4.21 -8.03
CA MET A 1 -16.19 -4.62 -7.39
C MET A 1 -15.10 -4.64 -8.46
N LYS A 2 -14.01 -3.89 -8.29
CA LYS A 2 -12.88 -3.85 -9.24
C LYS A 2 -11.60 -4.29 -8.53
N ILE A 3 -10.86 -5.21 -9.11
CA ILE A 3 -9.63 -5.79 -8.53
C ILE A 3 -8.50 -5.63 -9.54
N ALA A 4 -7.30 -5.23 -9.08
CA ALA A 4 -6.14 -5.11 -9.94
C ALA A 4 -4.83 -5.52 -9.24
N ALA A 5 -3.80 -5.77 -10.04
CA ALA A 5 -2.42 -5.82 -9.61
C ALA A 5 -1.63 -4.81 -10.44
N PHE A 6 -0.78 -4.01 -9.80
CA PHE A 6 -0.01 -2.97 -10.45
C PHE A 6 1.46 -3.08 -10.04
N ASN A 7 2.29 -3.45 -11.01
CA ASN A 7 3.73 -3.43 -10.83
C ASN A 7 4.24 -1.99 -10.99
N VAL A 8 4.65 -1.38 -9.88
CA VAL A 8 5.25 -0.04 -9.86
C VAL A 8 6.74 -0.21 -9.64
N GLN A 9 7.51 -0.12 -10.73
CA GLN A 9 8.94 -0.38 -10.72
C GLN A 9 9.66 0.22 -9.51
N ARG A 10 10.28 -0.59 -8.65
CA ARG A 10 11.02 -0.11 -7.46
C ARG A 10 10.22 0.89 -6.61
N LEU A 11 8.99 0.53 -6.23
CA LEU A 11 8.13 1.37 -5.42
C LEU A 11 8.70 1.50 -4.00
N GLY A 12 9.21 2.68 -3.67
CA GLY A 12 9.75 2.99 -2.36
C GLY A 12 9.75 4.48 -2.06
N ARG A 13 10.46 4.89 -1.00
CA ARG A 13 10.47 6.28 -0.50
C ARG A 13 10.72 7.32 -1.58
N ALA A 14 11.67 7.08 -2.49
CA ALA A 14 12.00 8.02 -3.55
C ALA A 14 10.82 8.32 -4.49
N LYS A 15 10.01 7.31 -4.83
CA LYS A 15 8.81 7.49 -5.67
C LYS A 15 7.65 8.10 -4.90
N VAL A 16 7.42 7.66 -3.67
CA VAL A 16 6.29 8.16 -2.85
C VAL A 16 6.50 9.63 -2.44
N ASN A 17 7.74 10.07 -2.25
CA ASN A 17 8.05 11.47 -1.93
C ASN A 17 7.99 12.41 -3.14
N LYS A 18 7.88 11.87 -4.35
CA LYS A 18 7.76 12.65 -5.57
C LYS A 18 6.27 12.87 -5.86
N GLU A 19 5.79 14.07 -5.54
CA GLU A 19 4.36 14.44 -5.52
C GLU A 19 3.62 14.08 -6.81
N ASP A 20 4.16 14.47 -7.97
CA ASP A 20 3.60 14.17 -9.29
C ASP A 20 3.47 12.65 -9.56
N VAL A 21 4.41 11.84 -9.07
CA VAL A 21 4.36 10.38 -9.21
C VAL A 21 3.37 9.77 -8.22
N ARG A 22 3.39 10.23 -6.96
CA ARG A 22 2.49 9.76 -5.90
C ARG A 22 1.04 10.00 -6.27
N ASP A 23 0.72 11.18 -6.81
CA ASP A 23 -0.65 11.56 -7.11
C ASP A 23 -1.23 10.71 -8.26
N ILE A 24 -0.41 10.37 -9.27
CA ILE A 24 -0.78 9.41 -10.32
C ILE A 24 -1.05 8.02 -9.73
N ILE A 25 -0.19 7.54 -8.81
CA ILE A 25 -0.39 6.24 -8.14
C ILE A 25 -1.71 6.25 -7.36
N ILE A 26 -2.00 7.32 -6.62
CA ILE A 26 -3.24 7.48 -5.86
C ILE A 26 -4.46 7.47 -6.78
N GLU A 27 -4.40 8.18 -7.90
CA GLU A 27 -5.48 8.21 -8.88
C GLU A 27 -5.75 6.83 -9.50
N ILE A 28 -4.70 6.05 -9.79
CA ILE A 28 -4.83 4.67 -10.26
C ILE A 28 -5.46 3.79 -9.18
N VAL A 29 -4.90 3.80 -7.96
CA VAL A 29 -5.35 2.96 -6.83
C VAL A 29 -6.82 3.24 -6.49
N SER A 30 -7.24 4.50 -6.51
CA SER A 30 -8.59 4.94 -6.15
C SER A 30 -9.70 4.33 -7.02
N GLN A 31 -9.37 3.84 -8.22
CA GLN A 31 -10.33 3.23 -9.14
C GLN A 31 -10.73 1.81 -8.75
N TYR A 32 -10.00 1.18 -7.80
CA TYR A 32 -10.17 -0.23 -7.45
C TYR A 32 -10.71 -0.41 -6.03
N SER A 33 -11.46 -1.49 -5.84
CA SER A 33 -11.91 -1.94 -4.52
C SER A 33 -10.77 -2.64 -3.77
N VAL A 34 -9.95 -3.40 -4.50
CA VAL A 34 -8.74 -4.06 -4.01
C VAL A 34 -7.65 -3.90 -5.06
N VAL A 35 -6.44 -3.51 -4.66
CA VAL A 35 -5.28 -3.46 -5.54
C VAL A 35 -4.04 -4.00 -4.85
N VAL A 36 -3.24 -4.77 -5.58
CA VAL A 36 -1.93 -5.23 -5.12
C VAL A 36 -0.85 -4.40 -5.81
N LEU A 37 -0.01 -3.72 -5.05
CA LEU A 37 1.20 -3.08 -5.54
C LEU A 37 2.37 -4.06 -5.44
N LEU A 38 3.05 -4.28 -6.57
CA LEU A 38 4.22 -5.15 -6.69
C LEU A 38 5.51 -4.33 -6.73
N GLU A 39 6.65 -5.01 -6.60
CA GLU A 39 8.01 -4.40 -6.56
C GLU A 39 8.19 -3.34 -5.47
N VAL A 40 7.54 -3.54 -4.30
CA VAL A 40 7.69 -2.61 -3.18
C VAL A 40 9.05 -2.85 -2.52
N THR A 41 9.97 -1.91 -2.66
CA THR A 41 11.34 -1.97 -2.10
C THR A 41 11.45 -1.20 -0.77
N ASP A 42 10.32 -0.98 -0.08
CA ASP A 42 10.25 -0.24 1.18
C ASP A 42 10.44 -1.17 2.38
N VAL A 43 11.70 -1.30 2.82
CA VAL A 43 12.08 -2.19 3.93
C VAL A 43 11.36 -1.80 5.22
N SER A 44 11.26 -0.50 5.53
CA SER A 44 10.68 -0.01 6.79
C SER A 44 9.15 0.07 6.79
N GLY A 45 8.51 0.00 5.63
CA GLY A 45 7.06 0.20 5.48
C GLY A 45 6.60 1.66 5.61
N GLU A 46 7.54 2.62 5.74
CA GLU A 46 7.20 4.04 5.96
C GLU A 46 6.71 4.73 4.68
N ALA A 47 7.23 4.32 3.52
CA ALA A 47 6.74 4.83 2.24
C ALA A 47 5.29 4.38 1.99
N MET A 48 4.95 3.13 2.33
CA MET A 48 3.59 2.63 2.13
C MET A 48 2.60 3.25 3.12
N LYS A 49 3.00 3.46 4.39
CA LYS A 49 2.21 4.25 5.35
C LYS A 49 1.97 5.68 4.86
N LEU A 50 2.99 6.32 4.30
CA LEU A 50 2.86 7.66 3.72
C LEU A 50 1.88 7.66 2.54
N LEU A 51 2.01 6.68 1.63
CA LEU A 51 1.10 6.53 0.51
C LEU A 51 -0.35 6.32 0.97
N LEU A 52 -0.58 5.45 1.97
CA LEU A 52 -1.90 5.23 2.57
C LEU A 52 -2.50 6.52 3.15
N LYS A 53 -1.69 7.31 3.87
CA LYS A 53 -2.13 8.59 4.43
C LYS A 53 -2.62 9.53 3.34
N HIS A 54 -1.86 9.69 2.25
CA HIS A 54 -2.28 10.55 1.13
C HIS A 54 -3.49 9.97 0.39
N LEU A 55 -3.54 8.66 0.21
CA LEU A 55 -4.66 7.97 -0.43
C LEU A 55 -5.99 8.20 0.31
N ASN A 56 -5.99 8.14 1.64
CA ASN A 56 -7.19 8.26 2.47
C ASN A 56 -7.71 9.71 2.63
N VAL A 57 -6.90 10.72 2.29
CA VAL A 57 -7.35 12.12 2.24
C VAL A 57 -7.69 12.58 0.82
N TYR A 58 -7.63 11.68 -0.17
CA TYR A 58 -7.85 12.02 -1.57
C TYR A 58 -9.32 11.87 -1.99
N ARG A 59 -9.98 12.99 -2.32
CA ARG A 59 -11.33 13.05 -2.90
C ARG A 59 -12.32 12.16 -2.12
N ASP A 60 -13.02 11.27 -2.81
CA ASP A 60 -14.07 10.41 -2.26
C ASP A 60 -13.53 9.29 -1.34
N ASN A 61 -12.22 9.08 -1.28
CA ASN A 61 -11.62 8.09 -0.37
C ASN A 61 -11.79 8.50 1.10
N ILE A 62 -12.07 9.77 1.40
CA ILE A 62 -12.40 10.22 2.76
C ILE A 62 -13.65 9.51 3.29
N ILE A 63 -14.62 9.23 2.41
CA ILE A 63 -15.90 8.60 2.77
C ILE A 63 -15.76 7.07 2.84
N ASN A 64 -14.87 6.51 2.02
CA ASN A 64 -14.62 5.08 1.94
C ASN A 64 -13.10 4.81 1.99
N PRO A 65 -12.48 4.87 3.18
CA PRO A 65 -11.03 4.80 3.32
C PRO A 65 -10.49 3.42 2.93
N TYR A 66 -9.19 3.37 2.69
CA TYR A 66 -8.44 2.15 2.49
C TYR A 66 -7.74 1.72 3.78
N ASP A 67 -7.58 0.40 3.91
CA ASP A 67 -6.58 -0.23 4.75
C ASP A 67 -5.50 -0.88 3.87
N MET A 68 -4.38 -1.27 4.49
CA MET A 68 -3.31 -1.97 3.80
C MET A 68 -2.78 -3.20 4.55
N LEU A 69 -2.34 -4.20 3.78
CA LEU A 69 -1.58 -5.36 4.27
C LEU A 69 -0.30 -5.51 3.45
N CYS A 70 0.82 -5.84 4.10
CA CYS A 70 2.09 -6.09 3.41
C CYS A 70 2.53 -7.54 3.60
N SER A 71 3.19 -8.10 2.58
CA SER A 71 3.89 -9.37 2.69
C SER A 71 5.22 -9.22 3.43
N GLU A 72 5.83 -10.36 3.76
CA GLU A 72 7.25 -10.42 4.07
C GLU A 72 8.12 -10.01 2.87
N SER A 73 9.38 -9.68 3.15
CA SER A 73 10.38 -9.35 2.14
C SER A 73 10.84 -10.61 1.39
N LEU A 74 10.58 -10.66 0.09
CA LEU A 74 10.88 -11.79 -0.79
C LEU A 74 12.07 -11.47 -1.71
N GLY A 75 12.87 -12.50 -2.03
CA GLY A 75 14.00 -12.41 -2.94
C GLY A 75 15.21 -13.20 -2.43
N PRO A 76 16.00 -13.84 -3.29
CA PRO A 76 17.08 -14.74 -2.84
C PRO A 76 18.30 -14.00 -2.26
N ASN A 77 18.55 -12.75 -2.66
CA ASN A 77 19.80 -12.03 -2.39
C ASN A 77 19.54 -10.67 -1.71
N ARG A 78 20.43 -9.69 -1.93
CA ARG A 78 20.35 -8.33 -1.37
C ARG A 78 19.14 -7.54 -1.83
N TYR A 79 18.64 -7.82 -3.03
CA TYR A 79 17.43 -7.20 -3.55
C TYR A 79 16.20 -7.93 -3.01
N LYS A 80 15.35 -7.18 -2.31
CA LYS A 80 14.15 -7.69 -1.65
C LYS A 80 12.95 -6.82 -2.02
N GLU A 81 11.83 -7.48 -2.28
CA GLU A 81 10.57 -6.84 -2.64
C GLU A 81 9.45 -7.33 -1.74
N LYS A 82 8.38 -6.54 -1.65
CA LYS A 82 7.14 -6.90 -0.97
C LYS A 82 5.97 -6.74 -1.93
N PHE A 83 4.89 -7.42 -1.61
CA PHE A 83 3.56 -7.17 -2.14
C PHE A 83 2.77 -6.39 -1.10
N VAL A 84 2.06 -5.35 -1.53
CA VAL A 84 1.22 -4.52 -0.65
C VAL A 84 -0.18 -4.47 -1.20
N TYR A 85 -1.14 -4.93 -0.40
CA TYR A 85 -2.55 -4.90 -0.71
C TYR A 85 -3.14 -3.61 -0.15
N PHE A 86 -3.86 -2.86 -0.97
CA PHE A 86 -4.78 -1.81 -0.55
C PHE A 86 -6.20 -2.27 -0.81
N TYR A 87 -7.07 -2.17 0.18
CA TYR A 87 -8.47 -2.58 0.07
C TYR A 87 -9.37 -1.59 0.81
N ARG A 88 -10.61 -1.44 0.34
CA ARG A 88 -11.60 -0.58 1.01
C ARG A 88 -11.91 -1.13 2.40
N SER A 89 -11.83 -0.28 3.42
CA SER A 89 -12.13 -0.63 4.81
C SER A 89 -13.62 -0.88 4.98
N GLU A 90 -14.00 -2.07 5.45
CA GLU A 90 -15.37 -2.36 5.87
C GLU A 90 -15.63 -1.73 7.25
N THR A 91 -15.64 -0.39 7.33
CA THR A 91 -16.19 0.42 8.44
C THR A 91 -15.76 0.08 9.89
N GLN A 92 -14.87 0.93 10.44
CA GLN A 92 -14.63 1.21 11.88
C GLN A 92 -14.08 0.06 12.75
N VAL A 93 -12.78 -0.21 12.66
CA VAL A 93 -12.03 -0.85 13.75
C VAL A 93 -11.15 0.22 14.40
N GLN A 94 -11.36 0.46 15.70
CA GLN A 94 -10.49 1.30 16.51
C GLN A 94 -9.02 0.85 16.37
N PRO A 95 -8.04 1.78 16.42
CA PRO A 95 -6.65 1.41 16.30
C PRO A 95 -6.22 0.62 17.54
N ASN A 96 -6.38 -0.70 17.50
CA ASN A 96 -5.72 -1.57 18.45
C ASN A 96 -4.22 -1.44 18.16
N GLN A 97 -3.47 -0.87 19.11
CA GLN A 97 -2.02 -0.66 19.01
C GLN A 97 -1.20 -1.96 18.98
N ASP A 98 -1.85 -3.12 18.93
CA ASP A 98 -1.25 -4.44 18.83
C ASP A 98 -1.60 -5.11 17.49
N ASN A 99 -1.28 -4.46 16.36
CA ASN A 99 -1.00 -5.22 15.16
C ASN A 99 0.52 -5.41 15.09
N PRO A 100 1.05 -6.57 15.52
CA PRO A 100 2.48 -6.82 15.45
C PRO A 100 2.87 -6.72 13.98
N MET A 101 3.70 -5.73 13.65
CA MET A 101 4.54 -5.67 12.46
C MET A 101 4.00 -6.46 11.26
N CYS A 102 3.20 -5.79 10.43
CA CYS A 102 2.97 -6.04 9.01
C CYS A 102 3.72 -7.26 8.43
N SER A 103 3.21 -8.46 8.72
CA SER A 103 3.63 -9.71 8.11
C SER A 103 2.41 -10.62 8.04
N LEU A 104 1.88 -10.77 6.82
CA LEU A 104 1.17 -12.00 6.50
C LEU A 104 2.23 -13.10 6.48
N LYS A 105 2.22 -13.99 7.48
CA LYS A 105 2.92 -15.27 7.39
C LYS A 105 2.39 -15.98 6.15
N THR A 106 3.18 -15.95 5.09
CA THR A 106 2.92 -16.75 3.91
C THR A 106 3.27 -18.19 4.33
N PHE A 107 2.41 -19.14 3.97
CA PHE A 107 2.37 -20.55 4.42
C PHE A 107 3.74 -21.19 4.75
#